data_AF-A0A248UQH2-F1
#
_entry.id   AF-A0A248UQH2-F1
#
_cell.length_a   1.000
_cell.length_b   1.000
_cell.length_c   1.000
_cell.angle_alpha   90.00
_cell.angle_beta   90.00
_cell.angle_gamma   90.00
#
_symmetry.space_group_name_H-M   'P 1'
#
loop_
_entity.id
_entity.type
_entity.pdbx_description
1 polymer ?
#
loop_
_entity_poly.entity_id
_entity_poly.type
_entity_poly.pdbx_seq_one_letter_code
_entity_poly.pdbx_strand_id
1 'polypeptide(L)'
;MKRRIEKGQFADLVVPDKGFFNCSEDEISFLTSDLTMVDGKFVYGANAFADLDEYPIPPAMPDWSPVRKFGGYAAWVSQLPIGGFNGFFRALGCAC
;
A
#
# COMPACT_ATOMS: atom_id res chain seq x y z
N MET A 1 14.91 -21.26 -1.28
CA MET A 1 14.90 -20.57 -2.60
C MET A 1 13.79 -19.54 -2.52
N LYS A 2 14.12 -18.24 -2.49
CA LYS A 2 13.17 -17.13 -2.30
C LYS A 2 13.58 -15.97 -3.22
N ARG A 3 12.65 -15.06 -3.50
CA ARG A 3 12.85 -13.80 -4.27
C ARG A 3 12.89 -13.91 -5.81
N ARG A 4 12.32 -14.96 -6.40
CA ARG A 4 12.19 -15.11 -7.86
C ARG A 4 10.82 -15.66 -8.22
N ILE A 5 10.26 -15.21 -9.33
CA ILE A 5 9.03 -15.74 -9.92
C ILE A 5 9.44 -16.77 -10.98
N GLU A 6 9.75 -17.98 -10.51
CA GLU A 6 10.28 -19.07 -11.35
C GLU A 6 9.71 -20.42 -10.84
N LYS A 7 9.58 -21.42 -11.71
CA LYS A 7 9.08 -22.75 -11.31
C LYS A 7 9.98 -23.36 -10.23
N GLY A 8 9.37 -24.00 -9.24
CA GLY A 8 10.07 -24.60 -8.09
C GLY A 8 10.47 -23.61 -6.99
N GLN A 9 10.07 -22.33 -7.09
CA GLN A 9 10.15 -21.35 -6.00
C GLN A 9 8.89 -21.35 -5.14
N PHE A 10 8.99 -20.83 -3.91
CA PHE A 10 7.82 -20.47 -3.12
C PHE A 10 6.99 -19.40 -3.85
N ALA A 11 5.67 -19.54 -3.79
CA ALA A 11 4.73 -18.57 -4.31
C ALA A 11 4.55 -17.40 -3.32
N ASP A 12 5.66 -16.68 -3.09
CA ASP A 12 5.72 -15.46 -2.29
C ASP A 12 5.77 -14.27 -3.26
N LEU A 13 4.67 -13.52 -3.39
CA LEU A 13 4.57 -12.38 -4.30
C LEU A 13 3.69 -11.26 -3.76
N VAL A 14 3.86 -10.07 -4.35
CA VAL A 14 3.05 -8.89 -4.09
C VAL A 14 2.61 -8.27 -5.42
N VAL A 15 1.38 -7.78 -5.49
CA VAL A 15 0.86 -6.99 -6.61
C VAL A 15 0.73 -5.55 -6.13
N PRO A 16 1.56 -4.62 -6.64
CA PRO A 16 1.41 -3.20 -6.32
C PRO A 16 0.11 -2.61 -6.87
N ASP A 17 -0.44 -1.61 -6.18
CA ASP A 17 -1.62 -0.85 -6.62
C ASP A 17 -1.35 0.00 -7.87
N LYS A 18 -0.10 0.40 -8.10
CA LYS A 18 0.34 1.13 -9.30
C LYS A 18 1.62 0.55 -9.88
N GLY A 19 1.89 0.87 -11.14
CA GLY A 19 3.11 0.45 -11.83
C GLY A 19 4.35 1.16 -11.29
N PHE A 20 5.19 0.45 -10.54
CA PHE A 20 6.47 0.97 -9.98
C PHE A 20 7.38 1.65 -11.02
N PHE A 21 7.42 1.13 -12.25
CA PHE A 21 8.28 1.68 -13.32
C PHE A 21 7.67 2.87 -14.06
N ASN A 22 6.42 3.24 -13.77
CA ASN A 22 5.69 4.25 -14.52
C ASN A 22 5.03 5.32 -13.62
N CYS A 23 5.18 5.24 -12.30
CA CYS A 23 4.77 6.30 -11.38
C CYS A 23 5.85 7.38 -11.27
N SER A 24 5.46 8.59 -10.83
CA SER A 24 6.44 9.63 -10.51
C SER A 24 7.23 9.26 -9.25
N GLU A 25 8.40 9.88 -9.07
CA GLU A 25 9.26 9.61 -7.91
C GLU A 25 8.55 9.91 -6.57
N ASP A 26 7.77 10.98 -6.50
CA ASP A 26 7.01 11.37 -5.30
C ASP A 26 5.95 10.32 -4.92
N GLU A 27 5.42 9.59 -5.90
CA GLU A 27 4.40 8.54 -5.67
C GLU A 27 4.99 7.22 -5.18
N ILE A 28 6.28 6.95 -5.41
CA ILE A 28 6.91 5.67 -5.05
C ILE A 28 6.71 5.35 -3.57
N SER A 29 6.83 6.37 -2.71
CA SER A 29 6.68 6.22 -1.26
C SER A 29 5.25 5.89 -0.80
N PHE A 30 4.26 6.15 -1.67
CA PHE A 30 2.85 5.89 -1.42
C PHE A 30 2.33 4.66 -2.16
N LEU A 31 3.20 3.89 -2.83
CA LEU A 31 2.82 2.61 -3.40
C LEU A 31 2.36 1.66 -2.30
N THR A 32 1.20 1.04 -2.53
CA THR A 32 0.62 0.06 -1.63
C THR A 32 0.46 -1.28 -2.34
N SER A 33 0.08 -2.31 -1.60
CA SER A 33 -0.22 -3.62 -2.17
C SER A 33 -1.72 -3.71 -2.43
N ASP A 34 -2.09 -4.19 -3.61
CA ASP A 34 -3.45 -4.65 -3.92
C ASP A 34 -3.64 -6.12 -3.54
N LEU A 35 -2.57 -6.91 -3.56
CA LEU A 35 -2.59 -8.33 -3.22
C LEU A 35 -1.25 -8.78 -2.65
N THR A 36 -1.29 -9.49 -1.52
CA THR A 36 -0.10 -10.19 -1.00
C THR A 36 -0.38 -11.68 -0.91
N MET A 37 0.53 -12.49 -1.45
CA MET A 37 0.49 -13.94 -1.38
C MET A 37 1.75 -14.46 -0.71
N VAL A 38 1.57 -15.37 0.24
CA VAL A 38 2.67 -16.05 0.96
C VAL A 38 2.41 -17.55 0.89
N ASP A 39 3.41 -18.32 0.47
CA ASP A 39 3.33 -19.77 0.32
C ASP A 39 2.08 -20.25 -0.47
N GLY A 40 1.70 -19.49 -1.51
CA GLY A 40 0.54 -19.80 -2.34
C GLY A 40 -0.82 -19.44 -1.75
N LYS A 41 -0.86 -18.80 -0.57
CA LYS A 41 -2.10 -18.34 0.08
C LYS A 41 -2.21 -16.82 0.02
N PHE A 42 -3.40 -16.32 -0.29
CA PHE A 42 -3.70 -14.90 -0.18
C PHE A 42 -3.78 -14.52 1.30
N VAL A 43 -2.99 -13.53 1.72
CA VAL A 43 -2.92 -13.05 3.12
C VAL A 43 -3.38 -11.61 3.28
N TYR A 44 -3.62 -10.94 2.15
CA TYR A 44 -4.12 -9.57 2.09
C TYR A 44 -4.68 -9.33 0.69
N GLY A 45 -5.83 -8.68 0.60
CA GLY A 45 -6.45 -8.27 -0.66
C GLY A 45 -7.17 -6.93 -0.53
N ALA A 46 -6.98 -6.05 -1.50
CA ALA A 46 -7.66 -4.76 -1.59
C ALA A 46 -8.21 -4.55 -3.00
N ASN A 47 -9.08 -3.53 -3.16
CA ASN A 47 -9.64 -3.14 -4.45
C ASN A 47 -10.26 -4.35 -5.19
N ALA A 48 -9.74 -4.70 -6.37
CA ALA A 48 -10.22 -5.82 -7.19
C ALA A 48 -9.99 -7.20 -6.55
N PHE A 49 -9.12 -7.29 -5.53
CA PHE A 49 -8.81 -8.52 -4.81
C PHE A 49 -9.44 -8.58 -3.41
N ALA A 50 -10.30 -7.63 -3.06
CA ALA A 50 -10.95 -7.58 -1.73
C ALA A 50 -11.72 -8.88 -1.41
N ASP A 51 -12.33 -9.51 -2.42
CA ASP A 51 -13.06 -10.77 -2.26
C ASP A 51 -12.14 -11.97 -1.94
N LEU A 52 -10.83 -11.84 -2.15
CA LEU A 52 -9.82 -12.85 -1.79
C LEU A 52 -9.28 -12.67 -0.37
N ASP A 53 -9.59 -11.56 0.30
CA ASP A 53 -9.13 -11.29 1.65
C ASP A 53 -10.06 -11.97 2.67
N GLU A 54 -9.78 -13.24 2.95
CA GLU A 54 -10.60 -14.05 3.84
C GLU A 54 -10.37 -13.74 5.33
N TYR A 55 -9.33 -12.98 5.69
CA TYR A 55 -8.93 -12.76 7.08
C TYR A 55 -8.94 -11.28 7.47
N PRO A 56 -9.46 -10.93 8.65
CA PRO A 56 -9.35 -9.56 9.13
C PRO A 56 -7.88 -9.19 9.36
N ILE A 57 -7.52 -7.97 9.00
CA ILE A 57 -6.15 -7.45 9.18
C ILE A 57 -5.78 -7.55 10.67
N PRO A 58 -4.71 -8.28 11.02
CA PRO A 58 -4.30 -8.43 12.41
C PRO A 58 -3.78 -7.10 12.96
N PRO A 59 -3.88 -6.86 14.28
CA PRO A 59 -3.31 -5.66 14.89
C PRO A 59 -1.80 -5.63 14.70
N ALA A 60 -1.24 -4.41 14.63
CA ALA A 60 0.20 -4.22 14.47
C ALA A 60 0.98 -4.95 15.59
N MET A 61 1.97 -5.73 15.18
CA MET A 61 2.86 -6.50 16.05
C MET A 61 4.28 -5.89 16.11
N PRO A 62 5.02 -6.10 17.20
CA PRO A 62 4.59 -6.65 18.51
C PRO A 62 3.73 -5.66 19.30
N ASP A 63 3.20 -6.06 20.45
CA ASP A 63 2.28 -5.22 21.24
C ASP A 63 2.85 -3.86 21.67
N TRP A 64 4.16 -3.78 21.85
CA TRP A 64 4.87 -2.54 22.17
C TRP A 64 5.21 -1.69 20.95
N SER A 65 4.84 -2.10 19.74
CA SER A 65 5.18 -1.39 18.50
C SER A 65 4.67 0.05 18.54
N PRO A 66 5.52 1.06 18.24
CA PRO A 66 5.08 2.46 18.16
C PRO A 66 3.89 2.67 17.23
N VAL A 67 3.76 1.84 16.18
CA VAL A 67 2.64 1.85 15.24
C VAL A 67 1.28 1.68 15.94
N ARG A 68 1.24 0.98 17.07
CA ARG A 68 0.03 0.80 17.88
C ARG A 68 -0.45 2.08 18.55
N LYS A 69 0.47 3.00 18.87
CA LYS A 69 0.17 4.24 19.61
C LYS A 69 0.15 5.48 18.72
N PHE A 70 1.08 5.57 17.78
CA PHE A 70 1.28 6.75 16.95
C PHE A 70 0.75 6.57 15.52
N GLY A 71 0.24 5.39 15.19
CA GLY A 71 -0.17 5.02 13.84
C GLY A 71 1.02 4.62 12.95
N GLY A 72 0.70 4.10 11.77
CA GLY A 72 1.68 3.61 10.80
C GLY A 72 2.30 4.72 9.95
N TYR A 73 2.80 4.33 8.78
CA TYR A 73 3.29 5.27 7.78
C TYR A 73 2.24 6.37 7.48
N ALA A 74 2.71 7.62 7.35
CA ALA A 74 1.87 8.81 7.15
C ALA A 74 0.81 9.11 8.23
N ALA A 75 0.85 8.47 9.41
CA ALA A 75 -0.13 8.75 10.48
C ALA A 75 -0.14 10.21 10.97
N TRP A 76 0.96 10.95 10.77
CA TRP A 76 1.06 12.40 11.04
C TRP A 76 0.17 13.26 10.12
N VAL A 77 -0.25 12.74 8.96
CA VAL A 77 -1.09 13.44 7.97
C VAL A 77 -2.59 13.27 8.29
N SER A 78 -2.94 12.35 9.19
CA SER A 78 -4.34 12.03 9.54
C SER A 78 -5.10 13.13 10.31
N GLN A 79 -4.47 14.28 10.56
CA GLN A 79 -5.10 15.44 11.20
C GLN A 79 -5.87 16.36 10.23
N LEU A 80 -5.93 16.04 8.93
CA LEU A 80 -6.74 16.80 7.98
C LEU A 80 -8.11 16.12 7.77
N PRO A 81 -9.23 16.84 7.93
CA PRO A 81 -10.55 16.26 7.83
C PRO A 81 -10.75 15.66 6.43
N ILE A 82 -11.28 14.44 6.42
CA ILE A 82 -11.61 13.68 5.21
C ILE A 82 -12.72 14.45 4.48
N GLY A 83 -12.32 15.27 3.51
CA GLY A 83 -13.22 16.10 2.73
C GLY A 83 -12.45 16.85 1.64
N GLY A 84 -12.21 16.20 0.50
CA GLY A 84 -11.70 16.87 -0.70
C GLY A 84 -10.76 16.04 -1.56
N PHE A 85 -11.23 14.93 -2.14
CA PHE A 85 -10.67 14.42 -3.39
C PHE A 85 -11.01 15.41 -4.51
N ASN A 86 -10.22 16.48 -4.68
CA ASN A 86 -10.00 17.25 -5.92
C ASN A 86 -9.23 18.53 -5.61
N GLY A 87 -7.98 18.64 -6.06
CA GLY A 87 -7.30 19.94 -6.13
C GLY A 87 -5.80 19.94 -5.86
N PHE A 88 -5.02 19.14 -6.59
CA PHE A 88 -3.58 19.43 -6.73
C PHE A 88 -3.12 19.36 -8.20
N PHE A 89 -4.01 19.81 -9.10
CA PHE A 89 -3.67 20.19 -10.46
C PHE A 89 -4.23 21.60 -10.73
N ARG A 90 -3.38 22.44 -11.34
CA ARG A 90 -3.49 23.89 -11.61
C ARG A 90 -3.11 24.78 -10.42
N ALA A 91 -2.15 25.70 -10.53
CA ALA A 91 -1.82 26.51 -11.69
C ALA A 91 -0.32 26.88 -11.76
N LEU A 92 0.34 26.44 -12.82
CA LEU A 92 1.17 27.34 -13.62
C LEU A 92 0.22 28.40 -14.21
N GLY A 93 0.41 29.66 -13.83
CA GLY A 93 -0.41 30.77 -14.30
C GLY A 93 0.16 32.11 -13.86
N CYS A 94 0.95 32.70 -14.75
CA CYS A 94 1.45 34.06 -14.72
C CYS A 94 0.38 35.10 -14.31
N ALA A 95 0.72 36.05 -13.43
CA ALA A 95 0.50 37.48 -13.62
C ALA A 95 0.82 38.26 -12.32
N CYS A 96 1.81 39.15 -12.44
CA CYS A 96 2.06 40.37 -11.65
C CYS A 96 2.33 40.23 -10.14
#